data_AF-A0A7S2HAP9-F1
#
_entry.id   AF-A0A7S2HAP9-F1
#
_cell.length_a   1.000
_cell.length_b   1.000
_cell.length_c   1.000
_cell.angle_alpha   90.00
_cell.angle_beta   90.00
_cell.angle_gamma   90.00
#
_symmetry.space_group_name_H-M   'P 1'
#
loop_
_entity.id
_entity.type
_entity.pdbx_description
1 polymer ?
#
loop_
_entity_poly.entity_id
_entity_poly.type
_entity_poly.pdbx_seq_one_letter_code
_entity_poly.pdbx_strand_id
1 'polypeptide(L)'
;LKQEPVLAIEWSKQASIAYKSLEDWYGAASATMLEATTLLMMVGKREVTVPDGKGGMRTAQPAGEALCAAQDGLALFQIAGDVEATEWAGKVLEVAQECVDQAQAAAEQAKAPAPAEDAEEQEVMIPVPDDRLDPFRKKGYEFKSQAEIDKFLKRDPRERGLRLKAFSWTPVEDPAMDRLVSAYKRAKR
;
A
#
# COMPACT_ATOMS: atom_id res chain seq x y z
N LEU A 1 -2.50 -2.31 12.96
CA LEU A 1 -1.75 -2.60 11.72
C LEU A 1 -1.89 -1.48 10.69
N LYS A 2 -1.73 -0.17 10.99
CA LYS A 2 -2.32 0.80 10.04
C LYS A 2 -1.61 2.14 9.77
N GLN A 3 -0.34 2.37 10.15
CA GLN A 3 0.37 3.60 9.74
C GLN A 3 1.83 3.42 9.29
N GLU A 4 2.42 2.23 9.44
CA GLU A 4 3.84 1.98 9.14
C GLU A 4 4.28 2.41 7.72
N PRO A 5 3.50 2.18 6.64
CA PRO A 5 3.88 2.62 5.30
C PRO A 5 3.91 4.15 5.14
N VAL A 6 3.04 4.88 5.84
CA VAL A 6 2.96 6.35 5.76
C VAL A 6 4.17 6.98 6.45
N LEU A 7 4.58 6.44 7.60
CA LEU A 7 5.79 6.88 8.30
C LEU A 7 7.05 6.57 7.47
N ALA A 8 7.09 5.41 6.80
CA ALA A 8 8.20 5.07 5.92
C ALA A 8 8.32 6.05 4.73
N ILE A 9 7.20 6.46 4.13
CA ILE A 9 7.17 7.50 3.08
C ILE A 9 7.70 8.83 3.62
N GLU A 10 7.23 9.25 4.81
CA GLU A 10 7.67 10.51 5.41
C GLU A 10 9.17 10.53 5.71
N TRP A 11 9.69 9.48 6.35
CA TRP A 11 11.11 9.37 6.67
C TRP A 11 11.99 9.26 5.42
N SER A 12 11.50 8.57 4.38
CA SER A 12 12.19 8.50 3.08
C SER A 12 12.33 9.89 2.44
N LYS A 13 11.26 10.71 2.47
CA LYS A 13 11.31 12.10 1.99
C LYS A 13 12.31 12.94 2.77
N GLN A 14 12.26 12.88 4.10
CA GLN A 14 13.17 13.63 4.96
C GLN A 14 14.64 13.19 4.75
N ALA A 15 14.88 11.89 4.63
CA ALA A 15 16.21 11.36 4.34
C ALA A 15 16.72 11.81 2.96
N SER A 16 15.89 11.79 1.92
CA SER A 16 16.27 12.26 0.58
C SER A 16 16.70 13.73 0.61
N ILE A 17 15.98 14.60 1.34
CA ILE A 17 16.36 16.01 1.50
C ILE A 17 17.71 16.14 2.22
N ALA A 18 17.93 15.38 3.29
CA ALA A 18 19.19 15.39 4.03
C ALA A 18 20.38 14.86 3.20
N TYR A 19 20.20 13.82 2.41
CA TYR A 19 21.26 13.33 1.53
C TYR A 19 21.58 14.31 0.39
N LYS A 20 20.55 14.96 -0.19
CA LYS A 20 20.75 16.03 -1.19
C LYS A 20 21.55 17.21 -0.63
N SER A 21 21.31 17.61 0.62
CA SER A 21 22.07 18.71 1.24
C SER A 21 23.52 18.35 1.57
N LEU A 22 23.83 17.06 1.67
CA LEU A 22 25.17 16.51 1.82
C LEU A 22 25.86 16.16 0.49
N GLU A 23 25.19 16.42 -0.64
CA GLU A 23 25.64 16.03 -1.99
C GLU A 23 25.84 14.51 -2.16
N ASP A 24 25.23 13.70 -1.29
CA ASP A 24 25.18 12.25 -1.42
C ASP A 24 24.02 11.85 -2.34
N TRP A 25 24.28 11.88 -3.64
CA TRP A 25 23.28 11.57 -4.66
C TRP A 25 22.79 10.12 -4.59
N TYR A 26 23.66 9.19 -4.20
CA TYR A 26 23.29 7.77 -4.07
C TYR A 26 22.36 7.54 -2.89
N GLY A 27 22.66 8.16 -1.73
CA GLY A 27 21.79 8.14 -0.56
C GLY A 27 20.43 8.78 -0.85
N ALA A 28 20.44 9.91 -1.56
CA ALA A 28 19.21 10.60 -1.97
C ALA A 28 18.36 9.75 -2.91
N ALA A 29 18.97 9.13 -3.92
CA ALA A 29 18.31 8.21 -4.84
C ALA A 29 17.71 7.02 -4.09
N SER A 30 18.49 6.38 -3.22
CA SER A 30 18.06 5.22 -2.44
C SER A 30 16.86 5.53 -1.55
N ALA A 31 16.88 6.69 -0.87
CA ALA A 31 15.76 7.15 -0.05
C ALA A 31 14.51 7.42 -0.89
N THR A 32 14.66 8.10 -2.04
CA THR A 32 13.55 8.36 -2.96
C THR A 32 12.97 7.07 -3.56
N MET A 33 13.80 6.05 -3.80
CA MET A 33 13.34 4.76 -4.30
C MET A 33 12.65 3.90 -3.22
N LEU A 34 13.03 4.07 -1.95
CA LEU A 34 12.30 3.49 -0.83
C LEU A 34 10.89 4.08 -0.73
N GLU A 35 10.74 5.39 -0.98
CA GLU A 35 9.43 6.03 -1.08
C GLU A 35 8.59 5.40 -2.20
N ALA A 36 9.14 5.32 -3.42
CA ALA A 36 8.47 4.77 -4.59
C ALA A 36 7.98 3.33 -4.35
N THR A 37 8.86 2.46 -3.86
CA THR A 37 8.52 1.06 -3.59
C THR A 37 7.52 0.91 -2.45
N THR A 38 7.58 1.75 -1.42
CA THR A 38 6.58 1.76 -0.34
C THR A 38 5.20 2.18 -0.86
N LEU A 39 5.15 3.18 -1.75
CA LEU A 39 3.90 3.60 -2.40
C LEU A 39 3.33 2.51 -3.32
N LEU A 40 4.18 1.75 -4.02
CA LEU A 40 3.75 0.59 -4.81
C LEU A 40 3.05 -0.47 -3.95
N MET A 41 3.59 -0.77 -2.76
CA MET A 41 2.94 -1.68 -1.80
C MET A 41 1.56 -1.18 -1.32
N MET A 42 1.22 0.09 -1.58
CA MET A 42 -0.04 0.71 -1.19
C MET A 42 -1.01 0.89 -2.35
N VAL A 43 -0.68 0.52 -3.59
CA VAL A 43 -1.53 0.72 -4.79
C VAL A 43 -2.92 0.07 -4.67
N GLY A 44 -3.06 -1.02 -3.91
CA GLY A 44 -4.37 -1.61 -3.59
C GLY A 44 -5.27 -0.74 -2.69
N LYS A 45 -4.79 0.41 -2.20
CA LYS A 45 -5.57 1.39 -1.45
C LYS A 45 -5.95 2.54 -2.37
N ARG A 46 -7.25 2.83 -2.43
CA ARG A 46 -7.83 3.85 -3.33
C ARG A 46 -7.20 5.23 -3.16
N GLU A 47 -6.93 5.61 -1.90
CA GLU A 47 -6.35 6.90 -1.54
C GLU A 47 -5.45 6.73 -0.31
N VAL A 48 -4.34 7.46 -0.27
CA VAL A 48 -3.43 7.50 0.86
C VAL A 48 -3.20 8.95 1.27
N THR A 49 -3.19 9.18 2.57
CA THR A 49 -2.84 10.47 3.14
C THR A 49 -1.32 10.56 3.26
N VAL A 50 -0.71 11.48 2.51
CA VAL A 50 0.74 11.70 2.48
C VAL A 50 1.08 13.13 2.93
N PRO A 51 2.28 13.38 3.48
CA PRO A 51 2.71 14.72 3.84
C PRO A 51 2.79 15.66 2.62
N ASP A 52 2.33 16.90 2.77
CA ASP A 52 2.32 17.92 1.70
C ASP A 52 3.61 18.78 1.64
N GLY A 53 4.55 18.55 2.55
CA GLY A 53 5.81 19.32 2.66
C GLY A 53 5.69 20.67 3.35
N LYS A 54 4.48 21.12 3.74
CA LYS A 54 4.21 22.37 4.47
C LYS A 54 3.74 22.12 5.90
N GLY A 55 3.89 20.88 6.40
CA GLY A 55 3.39 20.46 7.71
C GLY A 55 1.93 20.00 7.71
N GLY A 56 1.32 19.87 6.52
CA GLY A 56 -0.03 19.35 6.33
C GLY A 56 -0.03 17.94 5.73
N MET A 57 -1.23 17.39 5.62
CA MET A 57 -1.51 16.09 5.04
C MET A 57 -2.41 16.27 3.82
N ARG A 58 -2.07 15.63 2.71
CA ARG A 58 -2.88 15.64 1.48
C ARG A 58 -3.28 14.23 1.07
N THR A 59 -4.44 14.12 0.45
CA THR A 59 -4.88 12.87 -0.19
C THR A 59 -4.17 12.72 -1.53
N ALA A 60 -3.58 11.56 -1.77
CA ALA A 60 -2.89 11.25 -3.00
C ALA A 60 -3.24 9.84 -3.48
N GLN A 61 -3.15 9.62 -4.79
CA GLN A 61 -3.23 8.31 -5.38
C GLN A 61 -1.85 7.64 -5.34
N PRO A 62 -1.70 6.48 -4.68
CA PRO A 62 -0.38 5.86 -4.48
C PRO A 62 0.37 5.57 -5.77
N ALA A 63 -0.34 5.15 -6.83
CA ALA A 63 0.28 4.84 -8.12
C ALA A 63 0.93 6.07 -8.76
N GLY A 64 0.26 7.23 -8.75
CA GLY A 64 0.80 8.46 -9.31
C GLY A 64 2.00 8.98 -8.51
N GLU A 65 1.92 8.94 -7.18
CA GLU A 65 3.05 9.33 -6.33
C GLU A 65 4.25 8.38 -6.49
N ALA A 66 4.00 7.07 -6.61
CA ALA A 66 5.04 6.08 -6.85
C ALA A 66 5.77 6.33 -8.17
N LEU A 67 5.02 6.70 -9.22
CA LEU A 67 5.59 7.04 -10.52
C LEU A 67 6.50 8.27 -10.43
N CYS A 68 6.03 9.35 -9.80
CA CYS A 68 6.84 10.55 -9.62
C CYS A 68 8.12 10.26 -8.80
N ALA A 69 7.99 9.53 -7.69
CA ALA A 69 9.15 9.16 -6.87
C ALA A 69 10.13 8.25 -7.64
N ALA A 70 9.64 7.31 -8.45
CA ALA A 70 10.49 6.45 -9.28
C ALA A 70 11.24 7.24 -10.36
N GLN A 71 10.60 8.23 -10.99
CA GLN A 71 11.26 9.12 -11.97
C GLN A 71 12.38 9.93 -11.31
N ASP A 72 12.10 10.52 -10.14
CA ASP A 72 13.09 11.30 -9.39
C ASP A 72 14.27 10.43 -8.93
N GLY A 73 13.99 9.23 -8.42
CA GLY A 73 15.02 8.28 -7.97
C GLY A 73 15.92 7.82 -9.11
N LEU A 74 15.34 7.54 -10.29
CA LEU A 74 16.09 7.19 -11.50
C LEU A 74 17.04 8.32 -11.92
N ALA A 75 16.54 9.56 -11.97
CA ALA A 75 17.35 10.73 -12.32
C ALA A 75 18.53 10.92 -11.34
N LEU A 76 18.31 10.68 -10.05
CA LEU A 76 19.36 10.78 -9.03
C LEU A 76 20.43 9.66 -9.18
N PHE A 77 20.05 8.42 -9.51
CA PHE A 77 21.04 7.37 -9.79
C PHE A 77 21.85 7.63 -11.06
N GLN A 78 21.24 8.22 -12.09
CA GLN A 78 21.95 8.67 -13.28
C GLN A 78 22.99 9.74 -12.94
N ILE A 79 22.66 10.70 -12.07
CA ILE A 79 23.60 11.72 -11.58
C ILE A 79 24.73 11.08 -10.75
N ALA A 80 24.40 10.09 -9.92
CA ALA A 80 25.39 9.36 -9.12
C ALA A 80 26.33 8.47 -9.97
N GLY A 81 25.96 8.18 -11.22
CA GLY A 81 26.76 7.37 -12.14
C GLY A 81 26.69 5.85 -11.88
N ASP A 82 25.71 5.39 -11.09
CA ASP A 82 25.54 3.96 -10.78
C ASP A 82 24.63 3.30 -11.82
N VAL A 83 25.24 2.50 -12.70
CA VAL A 83 24.55 1.83 -13.81
C VAL A 83 23.59 0.75 -13.31
N GLU A 84 23.99 -0.07 -12.33
CA GLU A 84 23.16 -1.16 -11.81
C GLU A 84 21.93 -0.60 -11.08
N ALA A 85 22.14 0.44 -10.26
CA ALA A 85 21.05 1.12 -9.57
C ALA A 85 20.11 1.84 -10.54
N THR A 86 20.64 2.41 -11.63
CA THR A 86 19.85 3.01 -12.70
C THR A 86 18.97 1.97 -13.39
N GLU A 87 19.50 0.79 -13.73
CA GLU A 87 18.70 -0.30 -14.31
C GLU A 87 17.61 -0.80 -13.37
N TRP A 88 17.93 -0.91 -12.08
CA TRP A 88 16.94 -1.29 -11.07
C TRP A 88 15.84 -0.22 -10.95
N ALA A 89 16.20 1.06 -10.90
CA ALA A 89 15.23 2.15 -10.85
C ALA A 89 14.36 2.22 -12.10
N GLY A 90 14.91 1.89 -13.28
CA GLY A 90 14.13 1.75 -14.51
C GLY A 90 13.02 0.70 -14.40
N LYS A 91 13.30 -0.46 -13.79
CA LYS A 91 12.27 -1.50 -13.57
C LYS A 91 11.18 -1.07 -12.59
N VAL A 92 11.55 -0.32 -11.54
CA VAL A 92 10.57 0.23 -10.60
C VAL A 92 9.68 1.27 -11.30
N LEU A 93 10.27 2.10 -12.17
CA LEU A 93 9.53 3.07 -12.98
C LEU A 93 8.52 2.39 -13.92
N GLU A 94 8.94 1.33 -14.62
CA GLU A 94 8.05 0.52 -15.47
C GLU A 94 6.85 -0.03 -14.68
N VAL A 95 7.11 -0.63 -13.52
CA VAL A 95 6.04 -1.16 -12.64
C VAL A 95 5.12 -0.04 -12.15
N ALA A 96 5.67 1.13 -11.79
CA ALA A 96 4.85 2.26 -11.37
C ALA A 96 3.95 2.77 -12.50
N GLN A 97 4.46 2.80 -13.74
CA GLN A 97 3.67 3.16 -14.91
C GLN A 97 2.54 2.17 -15.15
N GLU A 98 2.83 0.85 -15.11
CA GLU A 98 1.80 -0.19 -15.22
C GLU A 98 0.68 -0.02 -14.17
N CYS A 99 1.04 0.31 -12.93
CA CYS A 99 0.07 0.55 -11.87
C CYS A 99 -0.81 1.78 -12.13
N VAL A 100 -0.25 2.85 -12.70
CA VAL A 100 -1.02 4.04 -13.10
C VAL A 100 -1.99 3.69 -14.23
N ASP A 101 -1.53 2.99 -15.25
CA ASP A 101 -2.35 2.61 -16.40
C ASP A 101 -3.51 1.69 -15.98
N GLN A 102 -3.25 0.73 -15.08
CA GLN A 102 -4.28 -0.14 -14.51
C GLN A 102 -5.30 0.64 -13.68
N ALA A 103 -4.85 1.60 -12.87
CA ALA A 103 -5.74 2.44 -12.07
C ALA A 103 -6.63 3.34 -12.95
N GLN A 104 -6.10 3.85 -14.06
CA GLN A 104 -6.84 4.63 -15.05
C GLN A 104 -7.88 3.76 -15.78
N ALA A 105 -7.49 2.58 -16.27
CA ALA A 105 -8.40 1.65 -16.94
C ALA A 105 -9.57 1.23 -16.02
N ALA A 106 -9.29 0.97 -14.74
CA ALA A 106 -10.33 0.67 -13.75
C ALA A 106 -11.28 1.87 -13.50
N ALA A 107 -10.76 3.10 -13.53
CA ALA A 107 -11.57 4.30 -13.39
C ALA A 107 -12.46 4.58 -14.62
N GLU A 108 -11.98 4.26 -15.82
CA GLU A 108 -12.74 4.38 -17.07
C GLU A 108 -13.87 3.34 -17.15
N GLN A 109 -13.61 2.09 -16.76
CA GLN A 109 -14.64 1.06 -16.68
C GLN A 109 -15.72 1.39 -15.64
N ALA A 110 -15.35 2.04 -14.54
CA ALA A 110 -16.31 2.52 -13.53
C ALA A 110 -17.13 3.74 -13.97
N LYS A 111 -16.74 4.41 -15.06
CA LYS A 111 -17.45 5.56 -15.67
C LYS A 111 -18.37 5.15 -16.82
N ALA A 112 -18.38 3.88 -17.24
CA ALA A 112 -19.37 3.42 -18.20
C ALA A 112 -20.77 3.62 -17.60
N PRO A 113 -21.70 4.30 -18.30
CA PRO A 113 -23.07 4.42 -17.83
C PRO A 113 -23.61 3.00 -17.67
N ALA A 114 -24.14 2.69 -16.48
CA ALA A 114 -24.96 1.50 -16.33
C ALA A 114 -26.00 1.52 -17.47
N PRO A 115 -26.23 0.41 -18.20
CA PRO A 115 -27.34 0.38 -19.13
C PRO A 115 -28.59 0.80 -18.36
N ALA A 116 -29.26 1.82 -18.88
CA ALA A 116 -30.54 2.28 -18.37
C ALA A 116 -31.55 1.16 -18.62
N GLU A 117 -31.58 0.19 -17.72
CA GLU A 117 -32.71 -0.72 -17.60
C GLU A 117 -33.65 -0.10 -16.58
N ASP A 118 -34.76 0.42 -17.11
CA ASP A 118 -35.99 0.67 -16.38
C ASP A 118 -36.32 -0.57 -15.55
N ALA A 119 -36.02 -0.52 -14.26
CA ALA A 119 -36.46 -1.51 -13.29
C ALA A 119 -37.22 -0.77 -12.19
N GLU A 120 -38.53 -0.75 -12.37
CA GLU A 120 -39.52 -0.41 -11.37
C GLU A 120 -39.07 -0.91 -9.99
N GLU A 121 -39.07 -0.01 -9.00
CA GLU A 121 -38.89 -0.33 -7.58
C GLU A 121 -40.08 -1.20 -7.12
N GLN A 122 -40.02 -2.50 -7.39
CA GLN A 122 -40.77 -3.48 -6.62
C GLN A 122 -39.98 -3.76 -5.34
N GLU A 123 -40.43 -3.15 -4.24
CA GLU A 123 -40.10 -3.57 -2.88
C GLU A 123 -40.58 -5.01 -2.66
N VAL A 124 -39.81 -6.00 -3.13
CA VAL A 124 -39.97 -7.38 -2.70
C VAL A 124 -39.25 -7.49 -1.37
N MET A 125 -40.03 -7.50 -0.29
CA MET A 125 -39.57 -7.80 1.06
C MET A 125 -39.04 -9.23 1.08
N ILE A 126 -37.73 -9.40 0.85
CA ILE A 126 -37.05 -10.68 1.00
C ILE A 126 -36.88 -10.92 2.51
N PRO A 127 -37.46 -11.99 3.10
CA PRO A 127 -37.12 -12.38 4.45
C PRO A 127 -35.65 -12.80 4.47
N VAL A 128 -34.79 -11.98 5.08
CA VAL A 128 -33.37 -12.27 5.25
C VAL A 128 -33.26 -13.47 6.20
N PRO A 129 -32.66 -14.60 5.78
CA PRO A 129 -32.37 -15.71 6.68
C PRO A 129 -31.42 -15.25 7.78
N ASP A 130 -31.67 -15.75 8.99
CA ASP A 130 -31.07 -15.36 10.28
C ASP A 130 -29.55 -15.66 10.43
N ASP A 131 -28.84 -15.86 9.31
CA ASP A 131 -27.40 -16.12 9.26
C ASP A 131 -26.62 -14.82 9.08
N ARG A 132 -26.97 -13.79 9.85
CA ARG A 132 -26.12 -12.60 10.02
C ARG A 132 -24.82 -13.02 10.69
N LEU A 133 -23.88 -13.44 9.84
CA LEU A 133 -22.48 -13.72 10.09
C LEU A 133 -21.91 -12.74 11.10
N ASP A 134 -21.76 -13.24 12.32
CA ASP A 134 -21.17 -12.59 13.47
C ASP A 134 -19.82 -11.91 13.08
N PRO A 135 -19.67 -10.58 13.23
CA PRO A 135 -18.48 -9.83 12.81
C PRO A 135 -17.15 -10.39 13.37
N PHE A 136 -17.22 -11.22 14.40
CA PHE A 136 -16.08 -11.89 15.03
C PHE A 136 -15.55 -13.10 14.24
N ARG A 137 -16.40 -13.85 13.52
CA ARG A 137 -15.97 -14.99 12.70
C ARG A 137 -15.04 -14.56 11.57
N LYS A 138 -15.31 -13.41 10.92
CA LYS A 138 -14.42 -12.83 9.88
C LYS A 138 -13.02 -12.46 10.40
N LYS A 139 -12.84 -12.33 11.72
CA LYS A 139 -11.55 -12.04 12.36
C LYS A 139 -10.89 -13.28 13.00
N GLY A 140 -11.43 -14.47 12.74
CA GLY A 140 -10.90 -15.74 13.24
C GLY A 140 -11.22 -16.06 14.69
N TYR A 141 -12.21 -15.40 15.29
CA TYR A 141 -12.67 -15.71 16.63
C TYR A 141 -13.90 -16.60 16.56
N GLU A 142 -13.80 -17.79 17.17
CA GLU A 142 -14.92 -18.69 17.38
C GLU A 142 -15.26 -18.70 18.86
N PHE A 143 -16.43 -18.14 19.20
CA PHE A 143 -16.96 -18.17 20.56
C PHE A 143 -18.06 -19.22 20.65
N LYS A 144 -18.09 -19.99 21.73
CA LYS A 144 -19.07 -21.07 21.92
C LYS A 144 -20.38 -20.57 22.52
N SER A 145 -20.39 -19.34 23.07
CA SER A 145 -21.58 -18.74 23.67
C SER A 145 -21.51 -17.21 23.74
N GLN A 146 -22.68 -16.56 23.84
CA GLN A 146 -22.79 -15.11 24.00
C GLN A 146 -22.12 -14.59 25.29
N ALA A 147 -22.11 -15.41 26.35
CA ALA A 147 -21.44 -15.06 27.61
C ALA A 147 -19.91 -14.96 27.47
N GLU A 148 -19.30 -15.70 26.54
CA GLU A 148 -17.87 -15.56 26.23
C GLU A 148 -17.58 -14.27 25.48
N ILE A 149 -18.49 -13.85 24.59
CA ILE A 149 -18.38 -12.57 23.86
C ILE A 149 -18.41 -11.40 24.84
N ASP A 150 -19.35 -11.39 25.77
CA ASP A 150 -19.45 -10.32 26.78
C ASP A 150 -18.24 -10.28 27.72
N LYS A 151 -17.69 -11.45 28.07
CA LYS A 151 -16.47 -11.54 28.88
C LYS A 151 -15.23 -11.09 28.11
N PHE A 152 -15.17 -11.35 26.79
CA PHE A 152 -14.12 -10.89 25.90
C PHE A 152 -14.15 -9.36 25.71
N LEU A 153 -15.36 -8.79 25.58
CA LEU A 153 -15.55 -7.34 25.42
C LEU A 153 -15.26 -6.55 26.71
N LYS A 154 -15.50 -7.15 27.89
CA LYS A 154 -15.21 -6.54 29.20
C LYS A 154 -13.72 -6.56 29.60
N ARG A 155 -12.87 -7.35 28.92
CA ARG A 155 -11.41 -7.39 29.18
C ARG A 155 -10.68 -6.21 28.54
N ASP A 156 -9.63 -5.72 29.20
CA ASP A 156 -8.80 -4.62 28.72
C ASP A 156 -8.28 -4.92 27.29
N PRO A 157 -8.48 -4.02 26.31
CA PRO A 157 -7.98 -4.17 24.94
C PRO A 157 -6.51 -4.58 24.80
N ARG A 158 -5.66 -4.23 25.77
CA ARG A 158 -4.22 -4.54 25.76
C ARG A 158 -3.91 -5.99 26.13
N GLU A 159 -4.81 -6.66 26.85
CA GLU A 159 -4.66 -8.07 27.23
C GLU A 159 -5.27 -9.03 26.19
N ARG A 160 -5.95 -8.50 25.17
CA ARG A 160 -6.58 -9.29 24.09
C ARG A 160 -5.58 -9.83 23.06
N GLY A 161 -4.30 -9.50 23.20
CA GLY A 161 -3.24 -9.98 22.32
C GLY A 161 -2.93 -11.46 22.58
N LEU A 162 -3.09 -12.29 21.54
CA LEU A 162 -2.38 -13.57 21.43
C LEU A 162 -0.93 -13.34 21.88
N ARG A 163 -0.41 -14.18 22.79
CA ARG A 163 1.05 -14.25 23.02
C ARG A 163 1.67 -14.31 21.64
N LEU A 164 2.45 -13.27 21.29
CA LEU A 164 3.19 -13.19 20.04
C LEU A 164 4.09 -14.43 20.00
N LYS A 165 3.59 -15.54 19.45
CA LYS A 165 4.45 -16.58 18.90
C LYS A 165 5.30 -15.83 17.89
N ALA A 166 6.60 -15.87 18.13
CA ALA A 166 7.66 -15.18 17.40
C ALA A 166 7.20 -14.70 16.02
N PHE A 167 7.23 -13.39 15.81
CA PHE A 167 6.99 -12.70 14.54
C PHE A 167 7.65 -13.46 13.39
N SER A 168 6.92 -14.37 12.74
CA SER A 168 7.27 -14.84 11.41
C SER A 168 6.63 -13.86 10.46
N TRP A 169 7.44 -12.97 9.91
CA TRP A 169 7.05 -12.17 8.75
C TRP A 169 6.59 -13.13 7.64
N THR A 170 5.29 -13.26 7.44
CA THR A 170 4.74 -13.88 6.24
C THR A 170 4.74 -12.79 5.16
N PRO A 171 5.51 -12.92 4.08
CA PRO A 171 5.45 -11.98 2.98
C PRO A 171 4.01 -11.91 2.45
N VAL A 172 3.54 -10.70 2.18
CA VAL A 172 2.27 -10.50 1.49
C VAL A 172 2.48 -10.98 0.06
N GLU A 173 1.67 -11.95 -0.40
CA GLU A 173 1.69 -12.44 -1.78
C GLU A 173 1.16 -11.32 -2.69
N ASP A 174 2.10 -10.53 -3.23
CA ASP A 174 1.83 -9.47 -4.19
C ASP A 174 2.67 -9.74 -5.46
N PRO A 175 2.03 -10.01 -6.62
CA PRO A 175 2.72 -10.31 -7.87
C PRO A 175 3.69 -9.23 -8.35
N ALA A 176 3.51 -7.97 -7.95
CA ALA A 176 4.44 -6.89 -8.24
C ALA A 176 5.67 -6.94 -7.33
N MET A 177 5.46 -7.21 -6.03
CA MET A 177 6.56 -7.35 -5.07
C MET A 177 7.43 -8.58 -5.36
N ASP A 178 6.82 -9.68 -5.79
CA ASP A 178 7.57 -10.87 -6.19
C ASP A 178 8.47 -10.61 -7.40
N ARG A 179 7.99 -9.82 -8.37
CA ARG A 179 8.80 -9.40 -9.52
C ARG A 179 9.98 -8.52 -9.09
N LEU A 180 9.76 -7.55 -8.21
CA LEU A 180 10.80 -6.66 -7.69
C LEU A 180 11.87 -7.41 -6.87
N VAL A 181 11.45 -8.28 -5.96
CA VAL A 181 12.36 -9.13 -5.16
C VAL A 181 13.19 -10.04 -6.07
N SER A 182 12.57 -10.59 -7.12
CA SER A 182 13.24 -11.42 -8.12
C SER A 182 14.25 -10.65 -8.97
N ALA A 183 13.97 -9.38 -9.28
CA ALA A 183 14.90 -8.51 -10.00
C ALA A 183 16.11 -8.14 -9.13
N TYR A 184 15.87 -7.77 -7.86
CA TYR A 184 16.93 -7.46 -6.90
C TYR A 184 17.87 -8.65 -6.66
N LYS A 185 17.32 -9.86 -6.47
CA LYS A 185 18.11 -11.08 -6.29
C LYS A 185 18.99 -11.42 -7.50
N ARG A 186 18.59 -11.01 -8.70
CA ARG A 186 19.36 -11.21 -9.94
C ARG A 186 20.48 -10.19 -10.09
N ALA A 187 20.26 -8.94 -9.71
CA ALA A 187 21.28 -7.89 -9.74
C ALA A 187 22.41 -8.12 -8.72
N LYS A 188 22.13 -8.83 -7.62
CA LYS A 188 23.11 -9.12 -6.56
C LYS A 188 24.03 -10.33 -6.85
N ARG A 189 23.86 -11.01 -7.99
CA ARG A 189 24.69 -12.16 -8.40
C ARG A 189 25.70 -11.74 -9.44
#